data_AF-A0A1B2YS54-F1
#
_entry.id   AF-A0A1B2YS54-F1
#
_cell.length_a   1.000
_cell.length_b   1.000
_cell.length_c   1.000
_cell.angle_alpha   90.00
_cell.angle_beta   90.00
_cell.angle_gamma   90.00
#
_symmetry.space_group_name_H-M   'P 1'
#
loop_
_entity.id
_entity.type
_entity.pdbx_description
1 polymer ?
#
loop_
_entity_poly.entity_id
_entity_poly.type
_entity_poly.pdbx_seq_one_letter_code
_entity_poly.pdbx_strand_id
1 'polypeptide(L)'
;MKRLILSRKGFDAKAGGSASPIFSDGRIFSIPIPQDHPSPKKYEDLNLYGTSGTQLLKEASAKVKPTDYCHNDPLLNEDIGIFGQAGSSQTELKNNIVGPGDLFLFFGWFKNFSIKGRDMHHLFGWLQIKEIIEGSKAITTYLKEKNIAHPHGYGDTSKFLNNTIYIGKKTLEIDGKKVFDRGHGLFKKTHDDLILTEANKTRSRWKLPSKYFLNTEGLFLNRMKWENDKESTIFYKGFGQEFVLDIEKNPSVMTWAVNLIKKHG
;
A
#
# COMPACT_ATOMS: atom_id res chain seq x y z
N MET A 1 -6.49 14.94 9.76
CA MET A 1 -5.88 13.61 9.53
C MET A 1 -5.31 13.15 10.86
N LYS A 2 -5.60 11.94 11.33
CA LYS A 2 -5.19 11.49 12.69
C LYS A 2 -4.25 10.29 12.65
N ARG A 3 -4.48 9.38 11.70
CA ARG A 3 -3.70 8.15 11.50
C ARG A 3 -3.00 8.17 10.15
N LEU A 4 -1.75 7.73 10.17
CA LEU A 4 -0.99 7.34 8.98
C LEU A 4 -0.77 5.84 9.06
N ILE A 5 -1.11 5.12 7.99
CA ILE A 5 -1.03 3.66 7.96
C ILE A 5 0.00 3.27 6.91
N LEU A 6 1.08 2.61 7.33
CA LEU A 6 1.97 1.91 6.41
C LEU A 6 1.37 0.53 6.15
N SER A 7 0.91 0.32 4.92
CA SER A 7 0.12 -0.86 4.54
C SER A 7 0.90 -1.74 3.56
N ARG A 8 1.26 -2.95 4.00
CA ARG A 8 2.01 -3.90 3.18
C ARG A 8 1.12 -4.56 2.14
N LYS A 9 1.54 -4.53 0.88
CA LYS A 9 0.81 -5.08 -0.27
C LYS A 9 1.75 -5.64 -1.33
N GLY A 10 1.18 -6.39 -2.26
CA GLY A 10 1.88 -7.03 -3.37
C GLY A 10 2.63 -8.31 -2.96
N PHE A 11 3.40 -8.85 -3.90
CA PHE A 11 4.16 -10.09 -3.72
C PHE A 11 5.00 -10.11 -2.44
N ASP A 12 5.11 -11.30 -1.88
CA ASP A 12 6.04 -11.62 -0.83
C ASP A 12 6.66 -13.03 -0.98
N ALA A 13 7.49 -13.41 0.00
CA ALA A 13 8.17 -14.69 -0.01
C ALA A 13 7.20 -15.90 -0.01
N LYS A 14 6.00 -15.76 0.54
CA LYS A 14 4.95 -16.79 0.59
C LYS A 14 3.99 -16.66 -0.60
N ALA A 15 3.55 -15.45 -0.92
CA ALA A 15 2.58 -15.14 -1.96
C ALA A 15 3.28 -14.52 -3.17
N GLY A 16 3.48 -15.31 -4.23
CA GLY A 16 4.16 -14.90 -5.48
C GLY A 16 5.65 -15.24 -5.51
N GLY A 17 6.35 -15.22 -4.36
CA GLY A 17 7.69 -15.76 -4.21
C GLY A 17 8.82 -14.95 -4.85
N SER A 18 8.56 -13.72 -5.29
CA SER A 18 9.55 -12.81 -5.89
C SER A 18 9.29 -11.35 -5.50
N ALA A 19 10.29 -10.50 -5.69
CA ALA A 19 10.15 -9.06 -5.55
C ALA A 19 9.33 -8.49 -6.70
N SER A 20 8.60 -7.41 -6.44
CA SER A 20 8.08 -6.55 -7.49
C SER A 20 9.22 -5.79 -8.19
N PRO A 21 9.13 -5.54 -9.51
CA PRO A 21 10.25 -4.99 -10.26
C PRO A 21 10.35 -3.47 -10.12
N ILE A 22 11.59 -2.99 -10.04
CA ILE A 22 11.97 -1.61 -10.39
C ILE A 22 12.64 -1.71 -11.76
N PHE A 23 12.04 -1.09 -12.76
CA PHE A 23 12.54 -1.07 -14.13
C PHE A 23 13.79 -0.20 -14.26
N SER A 24 14.57 -0.42 -15.32
CA SER A 24 15.78 0.35 -15.61
C SER A 24 15.53 1.85 -15.82
N ASP A 25 14.33 2.23 -16.26
CA ASP A 25 13.88 3.62 -16.41
C ASP A 25 13.31 4.23 -15.12
N GLY A 26 13.41 3.48 -14.01
CA GLY A 26 12.94 3.88 -12.69
C GLY A 26 11.45 3.65 -12.46
N ARG A 27 10.67 3.15 -13.42
CA ARG A 27 9.26 2.78 -13.15
C ARG A 27 9.17 1.68 -12.10
N ILE A 28 8.17 1.76 -11.25
CA ILE A 28 7.95 0.81 -10.15
C ILE A 28 6.49 0.38 -10.12
N PHE A 29 6.25 -0.92 -9.99
CA PHE A 29 4.90 -1.49 -9.99
C PHE A 29 4.79 -2.62 -8.98
N SER A 30 3.91 -2.49 -8.00
CA SER A 30 3.61 -3.58 -7.07
C SER A 30 2.82 -4.66 -7.79
N ILE A 31 3.36 -5.89 -7.84
CA ILE A 31 2.65 -7.02 -8.45
C ILE A 31 1.63 -7.54 -7.43
N PRO A 32 0.33 -7.63 -7.77
CA PRO A 32 -0.69 -8.13 -6.85
C PRO A 32 -0.46 -9.60 -6.51
N ILE A 33 -0.82 -10.03 -5.30
CA ILE A 33 -0.63 -11.43 -4.87
C ILE A 33 -1.49 -12.41 -5.71
N PRO A 34 -1.05 -13.67 -5.90
CA PRO A 34 -1.86 -14.67 -6.60
C PRO A 34 -3.12 -15.02 -5.80
N GLN A 35 -4.18 -15.41 -6.51
CA GLN A 35 -5.36 -16.05 -5.93
C GLN A 35 -5.54 -17.45 -6.51
N ASP A 36 -5.87 -18.39 -5.62
CA ASP A 36 -6.21 -19.78 -5.96
C ASP A 36 -7.69 -19.97 -6.32
N HIS A 37 -8.47 -18.89 -6.29
CA HIS A 37 -9.89 -18.85 -6.64
C HIS A 37 -10.17 -17.73 -7.65
N PRO A 38 -11.33 -17.76 -8.33
CA PRO A 38 -11.71 -16.73 -9.27
C PRO A 38 -11.66 -15.32 -8.66
N SER A 39 -11.01 -14.42 -9.40
CA SER A 39 -10.86 -13.00 -9.11
C SER A 39 -11.27 -12.20 -10.35
N PRO A 40 -11.65 -10.92 -10.25
CA PRO A 40 -11.98 -10.10 -11.43
C PRO A 40 -10.90 -10.03 -12.51
N LYS A 41 -9.63 -10.29 -12.15
CA LYS A 41 -8.48 -10.11 -13.02
C LYS A 41 -7.52 -11.28 -12.91
N LYS A 42 -7.01 -11.70 -14.06
CA LYS A 42 -5.78 -12.46 -14.18
C LYS A 42 -4.61 -11.52 -14.41
N TYR A 43 -3.38 -12.04 -14.34
CA TYR A 43 -2.20 -11.20 -14.62
C TYR A 43 -2.17 -10.69 -16.05
N GLU A 44 -2.62 -11.47 -17.04
CA GLU A 44 -2.70 -11.05 -18.44
C GLU A 44 -3.66 -9.87 -18.67
N ASP A 45 -4.63 -9.66 -17.78
CA ASP A 45 -5.59 -8.55 -17.83
C ASP A 45 -5.04 -7.24 -17.23
N LEU A 46 -3.85 -7.28 -16.61
CA LEU A 46 -3.26 -6.11 -15.96
C LEU A 46 -2.57 -5.21 -16.99
N ASN A 47 -2.83 -3.91 -16.89
CA ASN A 47 -2.13 -2.87 -17.61
C ASN A 47 -1.80 -1.73 -16.64
N LEU A 48 -0.52 -1.63 -16.25
CA LEU A 48 -0.02 -0.58 -15.37
C LEU A 48 0.75 0.45 -16.20
N TYR A 49 0.03 1.50 -16.61
CA TYR A 49 0.56 2.63 -17.39
C TYR A 49 1.36 2.19 -18.62
N GLY A 50 0.75 1.32 -19.44
CA GLY A 50 1.36 0.81 -20.67
C GLY A 50 2.26 -0.41 -20.46
N THR A 51 2.41 -0.88 -19.22
CA THR A 51 3.14 -2.12 -18.91
C THR A 51 2.14 -3.26 -18.71
N SER A 52 2.17 -4.26 -19.58
CA SER A 52 1.30 -5.43 -19.43
C SER A 52 1.71 -6.29 -18.23
N GLY A 53 0.76 -6.98 -17.61
CA GLY A 53 1.06 -7.88 -16.50
C GLY A 53 2.06 -8.98 -16.89
N THR A 54 1.97 -9.51 -18.11
CA THR A 54 2.96 -10.47 -18.64
C THR A 54 4.38 -9.90 -18.63
N GLN A 55 4.56 -8.63 -19.00
CA GLN A 55 5.87 -7.96 -18.94
C GLN A 55 6.34 -7.79 -17.50
N LEU A 56 5.45 -7.44 -16.57
CA LEU A 56 5.77 -7.34 -15.14
C LEU A 56 6.25 -8.68 -14.57
N LEU A 57 5.53 -9.77 -14.89
CA LEU A 57 5.89 -11.11 -14.43
C LEU A 57 7.25 -11.55 -14.99
N LYS A 58 7.52 -11.25 -16.27
CA LYS A 58 8.82 -11.53 -16.89
C LYS A 58 9.95 -10.76 -16.23
N GLU A 59 9.77 -9.45 -16.02
CA GLU A 59 10.77 -8.60 -15.36
C GLU A 59 11.08 -9.09 -13.94
N ALA A 60 10.04 -9.47 -13.19
CA ALA A 60 10.17 -9.98 -11.82
C ALA A 60 10.68 -11.42 -11.73
N SER A 61 10.92 -12.10 -12.86
CA SER A 61 11.18 -13.55 -12.92
C SER A 61 10.17 -14.34 -12.08
N ALA A 62 8.89 -13.94 -12.15
CA ALA A 62 7.83 -14.50 -11.34
C ALA A 62 7.49 -15.93 -11.76
N LYS A 63 7.09 -16.76 -10.80
CA LYS A 63 6.72 -18.17 -11.05
C LYS A 63 5.25 -18.35 -11.43
N VAL A 64 4.41 -17.35 -11.16
CA VAL A 64 2.98 -17.36 -11.55
C VAL A 64 2.85 -17.20 -13.06
N LYS A 65 1.76 -17.70 -13.62
CA LYS A 65 1.46 -17.63 -15.05
C LYS A 65 0.58 -16.42 -15.36
N PRO A 66 0.66 -15.86 -16.58
CA PRO A 66 -0.25 -14.80 -17.03
C PRO A 66 -1.74 -15.13 -16.85
N THR A 67 -2.11 -16.41 -16.99
CA THR A 67 -3.47 -16.92 -16.88
C THR A 67 -3.95 -17.11 -15.43
N ASP A 68 -3.08 -16.97 -14.44
CA ASP A 68 -3.43 -17.15 -13.03
C ASP A 68 -4.22 -15.93 -12.53
N TYR A 69 -5.16 -16.15 -11.61
CA TYR A 69 -5.90 -15.07 -10.95
C TYR A 69 -5.00 -14.28 -10.00
N CYS A 70 -5.26 -12.98 -9.89
CA CYS A 70 -4.53 -12.09 -8.99
C CYS A 70 -5.49 -11.27 -8.14
N HIS A 71 -5.06 -10.94 -6.91
CA HIS A 71 -5.82 -10.08 -6.00
C HIS A 71 -5.40 -8.62 -6.24
N ASN A 72 -5.97 -7.99 -7.27
CA ASN A 72 -5.66 -6.61 -7.65
C ASN A 72 -6.25 -5.60 -6.64
N ASP A 73 -5.60 -5.51 -5.48
CA ASP A 73 -5.91 -4.65 -4.35
C ASP A 73 -4.61 -4.17 -3.68
N PRO A 74 -4.45 -2.86 -3.39
CA PRO A 74 -5.39 -1.78 -3.64
C PRO A 74 -5.54 -1.49 -5.14
N LEU A 75 -6.76 -1.20 -5.57
CA LEU A 75 -7.07 -0.76 -6.92
C LEU A 75 -6.86 0.75 -7.02
N LEU A 76 -5.66 1.15 -7.46
CA LEU A 76 -5.22 2.54 -7.53
C LEU A 76 -4.91 2.96 -8.97
N ASN A 77 -5.53 4.05 -9.41
CA ASN A 77 -5.13 4.83 -10.58
C ASN A 77 -5.55 6.30 -10.37
N GLU A 78 -5.61 7.10 -11.43
CA GLU A 78 -5.97 8.52 -11.37
C GLU A 78 -7.45 8.75 -11.00
N ASP A 79 -8.32 7.79 -11.30
CA ASP A 79 -9.78 7.88 -11.15
C ASP A 79 -10.33 7.01 -10.02
N ILE A 80 -9.67 5.88 -9.75
CA ILE A 80 -10.09 4.85 -8.81
C ILE A 80 -9.08 4.77 -7.68
N GLY A 81 -9.56 4.97 -6.46
CA GLY A 81 -8.86 4.70 -5.23
C GLY A 81 -9.71 3.81 -4.35
N ILE A 82 -9.51 2.49 -4.42
CA ILE A 82 -10.20 1.53 -3.57
C ILE A 82 -9.18 0.60 -2.94
N PHE A 83 -9.33 0.35 -1.65
CA PHE A 83 -8.54 -0.61 -0.90
C PHE A 83 -9.45 -1.49 -0.06
N GLY A 84 -9.30 -2.81 -0.16
CA GLY A 84 -10.06 -3.80 0.60
C GLY A 84 -9.28 -4.40 1.76
N GLN A 85 -9.96 -4.65 2.87
CA GLN A 85 -9.38 -5.36 4.00
C GLN A 85 -10.39 -6.30 4.67
N ALA A 86 -9.88 -7.38 5.25
CA ALA A 86 -10.69 -8.37 5.95
C ALA A 86 -9.92 -8.98 7.14
N GLY A 87 -10.64 -9.73 7.98
CA GLY A 87 -10.07 -10.52 9.07
C GLY A 87 -9.31 -9.70 10.11
N SER A 88 -8.19 -10.26 10.58
CA SER A 88 -7.39 -9.68 11.66
C SER A 88 -6.78 -8.32 11.30
N SER A 89 -6.36 -8.14 10.05
CA SER A 89 -5.87 -6.85 9.55
C SER A 89 -6.97 -5.79 9.60
N GLN A 90 -8.22 -6.13 9.26
CA GLN A 90 -9.33 -5.18 9.38
C GLN A 90 -9.69 -4.87 10.83
N THR A 91 -9.67 -5.89 11.69
CA THR A 91 -9.90 -5.71 13.13
C THR A 91 -8.85 -4.77 13.73
N GLU A 92 -7.60 -4.84 13.28
CA GLU A 92 -6.55 -3.93 13.72
C GLU A 92 -6.82 -2.48 13.31
N LEU A 93 -7.23 -2.23 12.06
CA LEU A 93 -7.60 -0.88 11.61
C LEU A 93 -8.77 -0.32 12.44
N LYS A 94 -9.79 -1.13 12.68
CA LYS A 94 -10.95 -0.75 13.51
C LYS A 94 -10.58 -0.45 14.96
N ASN A 95 -9.75 -1.29 15.58
CA ASN A 95 -9.29 -1.10 16.96
C ASN A 95 -8.42 0.16 17.14
N ASN A 96 -7.72 0.59 16.08
CA ASN A 96 -6.94 1.82 16.07
C ASN A 96 -7.72 3.05 15.59
N ILE A 97 -9.04 2.90 15.40
CA ILE A 97 -9.97 3.98 15.04
C ILE A 97 -9.54 4.65 13.73
N VAL A 98 -9.09 3.85 12.75
CA VAL A 98 -8.79 4.34 11.40
C VAL A 98 -10.10 4.73 10.72
N GLY A 99 -10.18 5.98 10.27
CA GLY A 99 -11.42 6.58 9.80
C GLY A 99 -11.27 7.56 8.62
N PRO A 100 -12.37 8.15 8.14
CA PRO A 100 -12.32 9.20 7.12
C PRO A 100 -11.32 10.32 7.46
N GLY A 101 -10.53 10.70 6.45
CA GLY A 101 -9.46 11.70 6.56
C GLY A 101 -8.08 11.13 6.90
N ASP A 102 -7.99 9.88 7.37
CA ASP A 102 -6.71 9.20 7.58
C ASP A 102 -6.07 8.74 6.26
N LEU A 103 -4.78 8.43 6.31
CA LEU A 103 -3.97 8.22 5.11
C LEU A 103 -3.31 6.84 5.13
N PHE A 104 -3.52 6.06 4.07
CA PHE A 104 -2.70 4.89 3.76
C PHE A 104 -1.51 5.30 2.88
N LEU A 105 -0.32 4.80 3.22
CA LEU A 105 0.82 4.67 2.34
C LEU A 105 1.09 3.18 2.12
N PHE A 106 0.96 2.73 0.88
CA PHE A 106 1.16 1.35 0.52
C PHE A 106 2.63 1.07 0.21
N PHE A 107 3.15 -0.02 0.74
CA PHE A 107 4.52 -0.46 0.51
C PHE A 107 4.58 -1.94 0.19
N GLY A 108 5.62 -2.36 -0.51
CA GLY A 108 5.82 -3.75 -0.92
C GLY A 108 7.28 -4.14 -0.97
N TRP A 109 7.56 -5.38 -1.35
CA TRP A 109 8.92 -5.87 -1.61
C TRP A 109 9.31 -5.60 -3.07
N PHE A 110 10.41 -4.87 -3.26
CA PHE A 110 10.92 -4.47 -4.57
C PHE A 110 12.39 -4.83 -4.78
N LYS A 111 12.76 -4.95 -6.06
CA LYS A 111 14.13 -5.16 -6.52
C LYS A 111 14.31 -4.60 -7.93
N ASN A 112 15.45 -3.97 -8.21
CA ASN A 112 15.86 -3.67 -9.58
C ASN A 112 16.58 -4.89 -10.17
N PHE A 113 15.92 -5.60 -11.08
CA PHE A 113 16.45 -6.83 -11.67
C PHE A 113 17.55 -6.56 -12.70
N SER A 114 17.46 -5.46 -13.45
CA SER A 114 18.41 -5.10 -14.50
C SER A 114 19.86 -4.92 -13.99
N ILE A 115 20.02 -4.34 -12.79
CA ILE A 115 21.33 -4.13 -12.15
C ILE A 115 21.61 -5.09 -10.99
N LYS A 116 20.79 -6.14 -10.83
CA LYS A 116 20.85 -7.06 -9.68
C LYS A 116 20.88 -6.32 -8.32
N GLY A 117 20.02 -5.32 -8.19
CA GLY A 117 19.88 -4.51 -6.99
C GLY A 117 19.49 -5.34 -5.76
N ARG A 118 19.60 -4.72 -4.57
CA ARG A 118 19.23 -5.34 -3.30
C ARG A 118 17.71 -5.37 -3.13
N ASP A 119 17.23 -6.34 -2.37
CA ASP A 119 15.84 -6.39 -1.92
C ASP A 119 15.54 -5.24 -0.95
N MET A 120 14.45 -4.53 -1.20
CA MET A 120 14.03 -3.39 -0.39
C MET A 120 12.51 -3.36 -0.18
N HIS A 121 12.08 -2.66 0.87
CA HIS A 121 10.72 -2.16 1.01
C HIS A 121 10.64 -0.74 0.48
N HIS A 122 9.67 -0.51 -0.40
CA HIS A 122 9.48 0.75 -1.11
C HIS A 122 7.99 1.11 -1.13
N LEU A 123 7.69 2.40 -0.94
CA LEU A 123 6.34 2.96 -1.05
C LEU A 123 5.93 3.01 -2.52
N PHE A 124 4.72 2.57 -2.87
CA PHE A 124 4.28 2.54 -4.26
C PHE A 124 2.94 3.25 -4.50
N GLY A 125 2.19 3.60 -3.45
CA GLY A 125 0.93 4.33 -3.61
C GLY A 125 0.40 4.90 -2.30
N TRP A 126 -0.67 5.68 -2.42
CA TRP A 126 -1.36 6.28 -1.28
C TRP A 126 -2.87 6.31 -1.49
N LEU A 127 -3.62 6.41 -0.38
CA LEU A 127 -5.05 6.62 -0.37
C LEU A 127 -5.46 7.33 0.92
N GLN A 128 -5.97 8.57 0.80
CA GLN A 128 -6.63 9.26 1.89
C GLN A 128 -8.11 8.86 1.93
N ILE A 129 -8.58 8.40 3.08
CA ILE A 129 -9.91 7.81 3.22
C ILE A 129 -10.98 8.89 3.09
N LYS A 130 -11.94 8.67 2.19
CA LYS A 130 -13.18 9.44 2.07
C LYS A 130 -14.30 8.77 2.87
N GLU A 131 -14.53 7.50 2.61
CA GLU A 131 -15.62 6.71 3.17
C GLU A 131 -15.16 5.25 3.37
N ILE A 132 -15.78 4.58 4.34
CA ILE A 132 -15.53 3.19 4.68
C ILE A 132 -16.84 2.44 4.51
N ILE A 133 -16.82 1.35 3.74
CA ILE A 133 -17.99 0.53 3.45
C ILE A 133 -17.73 -0.85 4.04
N GLU A 134 -18.45 -1.19 5.10
CA GLU A 134 -18.36 -2.47 5.80
C GLU A 134 -19.47 -3.42 5.33
N GLY A 135 -19.13 -4.71 5.21
CA GLY A 135 -20.06 -5.80 4.92
C GLY A 135 -20.22 -6.11 3.43
N SER A 136 -20.12 -7.40 3.09
CA SER A 136 -20.09 -7.86 1.70
C SER A 136 -21.29 -7.39 0.86
N LYS A 137 -22.49 -7.32 1.43
CA LYS A 137 -23.68 -6.81 0.71
C LYS A 137 -23.52 -5.36 0.29
N ALA A 138 -23.09 -4.48 1.21
CA ALA A 138 -22.91 -3.06 0.92
C ALA A 138 -21.76 -2.84 -0.09
N ILE A 139 -20.68 -3.60 0.06
CA ILE A 139 -19.55 -3.61 -0.87
C ILE A 139 -20.00 -3.99 -2.28
N THR A 140 -20.72 -5.09 -2.45
CA THR A 140 -21.21 -5.53 -3.76
C THR A 140 -22.17 -4.52 -4.39
N THR A 141 -23.08 -3.94 -3.60
CA THR A 141 -23.98 -2.87 -4.08
C THR A 141 -23.18 -1.68 -4.61
N TYR A 142 -22.24 -1.16 -3.81
CA TYR A 142 -21.42 -0.01 -4.19
C TYR A 142 -20.61 -0.28 -5.46
N LEU A 143 -19.93 -1.43 -5.53
CA LEU A 143 -19.10 -1.79 -6.68
C LEU A 143 -19.93 -1.94 -7.96
N LYS A 144 -21.13 -2.52 -7.86
CA LYS A 144 -22.07 -2.63 -8.98
C LYS A 144 -22.55 -1.26 -9.46
N GLU A 145 -22.93 -0.38 -8.55
CA GLU A 145 -23.36 0.99 -8.86
C GLU A 145 -22.26 1.82 -9.52
N LYS A 146 -21.00 1.61 -9.13
CA LYS A 146 -19.84 2.28 -9.73
C LYS A 146 -19.29 1.59 -10.98
N ASN A 147 -19.83 0.42 -11.35
CA ASN A 147 -19.31 -0.44 -12.41
C ASN A 147 -17.81 -0.75 -12.25
N ILE A 148 -17.40 -1.06 -11.01
CA ILE A 148 -16.01 -1.40 -10.67
C ILE A 148 -15.95 -2.87 -10.26
N ALA A 149 -15.06 -3.62 -10.90
CA ALA A 149 -14.76 -4.98 -10.48
C ALA A 149 -13.62 -4.99 -9.45
N HIS A 150 -13.88 -5.53 -8.26
CA HIS A 150 -12.92 -5.55 -7.15
C HIS A 150 -12.97 -6.90 -6.40
N PRO A 151 -11.83 -7.47 -5.97
CA PRO A 151 -11.80 -8.79 -5.32
C PRO A 151 -12.74 -8.92 -4.11
N HIS A 152 -12.93 -7.84 -3.34
CA HIS A 152 -13.79 -7.83 -2.16
C HIS A 152 -15.31 -7.88 -2.42
N GLY A 153 -15.75 -7.77 -3.68
CA GLY A 153 -17.15 -7.90 -4.08
C GLY A 153 -17.38 -8.88 -5.22
N TYR A 154 -16.38 -9.72 -5.54
CA TYR A 154 -16.41 -10.65 -6.66
C TYR A 154 -16.53 -12.09 -6.18
N GLY A 155 -17.42 -12.86 -6.83
CA GLY A 155 -17.63 -14.26 -6.53
C GLY A 155 -18.05 -14.49 -5.08
N ASP A 156 -17.53 -15.58 -4.48
CA ASP A 156 -17.78 -15.88 -3.07
C ASP A 156 -16.89 -15.03 -2.14
N THR A 157 -17.55 -14.19 -1.36
CA THR A 157 -16.95 -13.28 -0.37
C THR A 157 -17.11 -13.78 1.07
N SER A 158 -17.66 -14.98 1.28
CA SER A 158 -17.88 -15.58 2.61
C SER A 158 -16.58 -15.70 3.43
N LYS A 159 -15.45 -15.92 2.74
CA LYS A 159 -14.11 -15.99 3.32
C LYS A 159 -13.59 -14.65 3.88
N PHE A 160 -14.14 -13.52 3.43
CA PHE A 160 -13.74 -12.20 3.93
C PHE A 160 -14.52 -11.90 5.21
N LEU A 161 -14.04 -12.44 6.33
CA LEU A 161 -14.52 -12.03 7.65
C LEU A 161 -14.39 -10.50 7.77
N ASN A 162 -15.37 -9.85 8.41
CA ASN A 162 -15.42 -8.39 8.57
C ASN A 162 -15.00 -7.60 7.32
N ASN A 163 -15.42 -8.08 6.14
CA ASN A 163 -15.08 -7.49 4.85
C ASN A 163 -15.34 -5.98 4.81
N THR A 164 -14.35 -5.21 4.39
CA THR A 164 -14.41 -3.74 4.35
C THR A 164 -13.69 -3.23 3.10
N ILE A 165 -14.23 -2.19 2.46
CA ILE A 165 -13.48 -1.38 1.49
C ILE A 165 -13.37 0.07 1.96
N TYR A 166 -12.22 0.66 1.66
CA TYR A 166 -11.85 2.05 1.88
C TYR A 166 -11.83 2.77 0.55
N ILE A 167 -12.61 3.84 0.43
CA ILE A 167 -12.69 4.64 -0.79
C ILE A 167 -11.84 5.88 -0.61
N GLY A 168 -11.02 6.20 -1.61
CA GLY A 168 -10.13 7.35 -1.63
C GLY A 168 -10.85 8.68 -1.87
N LYS A 169 -10.34 9.75 -1.25
CA LYS A 169 -10.69 11.12 -1.61
C LYS A 169 -10.17 11.46 -3.00
N LYS A 170 -10.87 12.36 -3.70
CA LYS A 170 -10.39 12.92 -4.97
C LYS A 170 -9.16 13.80 -4.75
N THR A 171 -9.18 14.65 -3.74
CA THR A 171 -8.10 15.57 -3.37
C THR A 171 -7.46 15.18 -2.04
N LEU A 172 -6.18 15.48 -1.87
CA LEU A 172 -5.53 15.36 -0.56
C LEU A 172 -5.90 16.59 0.27
N GLU A 173 -6.42 16.35 1.46
CA GLU A 173 -6.91 17.40 2.36
C GLU A 173 -6.27 17.31 3.74
N ILE A 174 -6.01 18.47 4.35
CA ILE A 174 -5.61 18.60 5.75
C ILE A 174 -6.57 19.60 6.38
N ASP A 175 -7.21 19.21 7.48
CA ASP A 175 -8.18 20.02 8.22
C ASP A 175 -9.26 20.65 7.31
N GLY A 176 -9.77 19.85 6.38
CA GLY A 176 -10.79 20.24 5.41
C GLY A 176 -10.29 21.12 4.26
N LYS A 177 -8.99 21.47 4.22
CA LYS A 177 -8.39 22.27 3.16
C LYS A 177 -7.65 21.39 2.17
N LYS A 178 -7.94 21.57 0.88
CA LYS A 178 -7.19 20.93 -0.22
C LYS A 178 -5.74 21.38 -0.19
N VAL A 179 -4.82 20.41 -0.16
CA VAL A 179 -3.37 20.64 -0.22
C VAL A 179 -2.71 20.06 -1.47
N PHE A 180 -3.36 19.11 -2.15
CA PHE A 180 -2.91 18.52 -3.41
C PHE A 180 -4.10 17.98 -4.22
N ASP A 181 -3.95 17.90 -5.54
CA ASP A 181 -5.04 17.55 -6.45
C ASP A 181 -5.48 16.08 -6.37
N ARG A 182 -4.64 15.22 -5.79
CA ARG A 182 -4.86 13.76 -5.73
C ARG A 182 -4.86 13.23 -4.30
N GLY A 183 -6.02 12.75 -3.84
CA GLY A 183 -6.17 12.09 -2.55
C GLY A 183 -5.77 10.62 -2.56
N HIS A 184 -5.57 10.04 -3.75
CA HIS A 184 -5.06 8.69 -3.95
C HIS A 184 -4.22 8.62 -5.22
N GLY A 185 -3.40 7.59 -5.37
CA GLY A 185 -2.60 7.40 -6.56
C GLY A 185 -1.42 6.46 -6.37
N LEU A 186 -0.54 6.44 -7.37
CA LEU A 186 0.65 5.59 -7.42
C LEU A 186 1.90 6.46 -7.59
N PHE A 187 2.97 6.10 -6.88
CA PHE A 187 4.30 6.63 -7.15
C PHE A 187 4.86 5.94 -8.40
N LYS A 188 4.75 6.59 -9.56
CA LYS A 188 5.04 5.96 -10.87
C LYS A 188 6.53 5.68 -11.08
N LYS A 189 7.40 6.39 -10.36
CA LYS A 189 8.86 6.22 -10.42
C LYS A 189 9.45 6.04 -9.02
N THR A 190 10.53 5.26 -8.94
CA THR A 190 11.35 5.09 -7.74
C THR A 190 12.09 6.38 -7.40
N HIS A 191 12.30 6.61 -6.10
CA HIS A 191 13.11 7.71 -5.57
C HIS A 191 13.53 7.35 -4.13
N ASP A 192 14.70 7.82 -3.68
CA ASP A 192 15.24 7.51 -2.35
C ASP A 192 14.28 7.84 -1.20
N ASP A 193 13.60 9.00 -1.26
CA ASP A 193 12.54 9.39 -0.32
C ASP A 193 11.42 8.35 -0.13
N LEU A 194 11.18 7.46 -1.11
CA LEU A 194 10.14 6.44 -1.09
C LEU A 194 10.65 5.08 -0.59
N ILE A 195 11.95 4.93 -0.35
CA ILE A 195 12.56 3.70 0.17
C ILE A 195 12.47 3.70 1.69
N LEU A 196 11.84 2.66 2.25
CA LEU A 196 11.78 2.47 3.71
C LEU A 196 13.03 1.76 4.24
N THR A 197 13.64 0.92 3.41
CA THR A 197 14.83 0.13 3.77
C THR A 197 16.06 1.01 3.96
N GLU A 198 16.77 0.81 5.06
CA GLU A 198 18.03 1.49 5.31
C GLU A 198 19.08 1.11 4.26
N ALA A 199 19.82 2.12 3.77
CA ALA A 199 20.88 1.92 2.79
C ALA A 199 21.86 0.81 3.23
N ASN A 200 22.21 -0.06 2.28
CA ASN A 200 23.11 -1.20 2.47
C ASN A 200 22.67 -2.27 3.49
N LYS A 201 21.43 -2.23 3.98
CA LYS A 201 20.89 -3.26 4.88
C LYS A 201 19.98 -4.25 4.15
N THR A 202 19.37 -5.14 4.92
CA THR A 202 18.29 -6.04 4.47
C THR A 202 16.96 -5.30 4.51
N ARG A 203 15.97 -5.72 3.69
CA ARG A 203 14.61 -5.13 3.67
C ARG A 203 13.87 -5.07 5.03
N SER A 204 14.34 -5.81 6.02
CA SER A 204 13.83 -5.80 7.40
C SER A 204 14.39 -4.66 8.26
N ARG A 205 15.43 -3.94 7.81
CA ARG A 205 16.01 -2.79 8.50
C ARG A 205 15.52 -1.53 7.82
N TRP A 206 14.77 -0.71 8.53
CA TRP A 206 14.23 0.54 8.00
C TRP A 206 14.87 1.73 8.68
N LYS A 207 14.96 2.84 7.94
CA LYS A 207 15.38 4.13 8.47
C LYS A 207 14.44 5.21 7.97
N LEU A 208 13.68 5.79 8.88
CA LEU A 208 12.76 6.88 8.58
C LEU A 208 13.51 8.21 8.68
N PRO A 209 13.11 9.26 7.92
CA PRO A 209 13.85 10.51 7.87
C PRO A 209 13.78 11.25 9.21
N SER A 210 14.92 11.32 9.91
CA SER A 210 15.05 11.89 11.26
C SER A 210 14.48 13.31 11.38
N LYS A 211 14.53 14.12 10.30
CA LYS A 211 13.88 15.45 10.23
C LYS A 211 12.40 15.44 10.66
N TYR A 212 11.69 14.34 10.41
CA TYR A 212 10.26 14.22 10.69
C TYR A 212 9.94 13.26 11.85
N PHE A 213 10.85 12.33 12.16
CA PHE A 213 10.61 11.22 13.07
C PHE A 213 11.42 11.27 14.37
N LEU A 214 12.32 12.23 14.55
CA LEU A 214 12.97 12.45 15.85
C LEU A 214 11.97 12.96 16.89
N ASN A 215 12.18 12.56 18.14
CA ASN A 215 11.42 12.99 19.32
C ASN A 215 9.90 12.73 19.21
N THR A 216 9.48 11.74 18.42
CA THR A 216 8.08 11.35 18.34
C THR A 216 7.65 10.64 19.62
N GLU A 217 6.50 11.01 20.16
CA GLU A 217 5.95 10.41 21.38
C GLU A 217 4.75 9.53 21.04
N GLY A 218 4.74 8.28 21.53
CA GLY A 218 3.63 7.36 21.33
C GLY A 218 3.28 7.10 19.85
N LEU A 219 4.26 7.22 18.95
CA LEU A 219 4.04 7.19 17.50
C LEU A 219 3.35 5.91 17.03
N PHE A 220 3.80 4.75 17.50
CA PHE A 220 3.27 3.47 17.03
C PHE A 220 2.11 3.02 17.92
N LEU A 221 0.93 2.87 17.31
CA LEU A 221 -0.28 2.45 18.03
C LEU A 221 -0.44 0.93 18.10
N ASN A 222 0.36 0.20 17.33
CA ASN A 222 0.31 -1.25 17.27
C ASN A 222 1.71 -1.88 17.35
N ARG A 223 1.92 -2.99 16.64
CA ARG A 223 3.08 -3.87 16.77
C ARG A 223 4.44 -3.27 16.35
N MET A 224 4.45 -2.16 15.60
CA MET A 224 5.69 -1.50 15.18
C MET A 224 6.33 -0.76 16.36
N LYS A 225 7.66 -0.76 16.45
CA LYS A 225 8.42 -0.08 17.51
C LYS A 225 9.75 0.40 16.96
N TRP A 226 10.30 1.45 17.56
CA TRP A 226 11.67 1.86 17.30
C TRP A 226 12.64 0.73 17.69
N GLU A 227 13.62 0.48 16.82
CA GLU A 227 14.85 -0.21 17.21
C GLU A 227 15.81 0.78 17.87
N ASN A 228 15.97 1.96 17.25
CA ASN A 228 16.66 3.11 17.84
C ASN A 228 15.90 4.39 17.43
N ASP A 229 15.28 5.04 18.41
CA ASP A 229 14.46 6.25 18.22
C ASP A 229 15.32 7.47 17.86
N LYS A 230 16.52 7.59 18.43
CA LYS A 230 17.51 8.66 18.14
C LYS A 230 18.03 8.61 16.71
N GLU A 231 17.97 7.45 16.06
CA GLU A 231 18.37 7.27 14.66
C GLU A 231 17.17 7.06 13.73
N SER A 232 15.96 7.03 14.29
CA SER A 232 14.71 6.74 13.57
C SER A 232 14.76 5.41 12.80
N THR A 233 15.35 4.37 13.40
CA THR A 233 15.48 3.04 12.78
C THR A 233 14.48 2.04 13.36
N ILE A 234 14.01 1.13 12.50
CA ILE A 234 13.00 0.13 12.83
C ILE A 234 13.46 -1.24 12.34
N PHE A 235 13.24 -2.26 13.16
CA PHE A 235 13.36 -3.65 12.72
C PHE A 235 11.98 -4.25 12.38
N TYR A 236 11.72 -4.39 11.09
CA TYR A 236 10.54 -5.05 10.56
C TYR A 236 10.64 -6.57 10.72
N LYS A 237 9.83 -7.13 11.62
CA LYS A 237 9.86 -8.55 12.00
C LYS A 237 9.26 -9.53 10.97
N GLY A 238 8.87 -9.07 9.78
CA GLY A 238 8.36 -9.96 8.72
C GLY A 238 6.87 -10.28 8.78
N PHE A 239 6.18 -9.93 9.87
CA PHE A 239 4.75 -10.18 10.09
C PHE A 239 3.97 -8.91 10.40
N GLY A 240 2.67 -8.93 10.11
CA GLY A 240 1.79 -7.77 10.18
C GLY A 240 1.68 -7.07 8.82
N GLN A 241 0.45 -6.65 8.52
CA GLN A 241 0.10 -6.04 7.25
C GLN A 241 -0.13 -4.53 7.38
N GLU A 242 -0.73 -4.08 8.50
CA GLU A 242 -1.06 -2.68 8.74
C GLU A 242 -0.23 -2.16 9.94
N PHE A 243 0.43 -1.01 9.77
CA PHE A 243 1.18 -0.35 10.84
C PHE A 243 0.64 1.04 11.04
N VAL A 244 0.01 1.28 12.18
CA VAL A 244 -0.76 2.50 12.44
C VAL A 244 0.08 3.46 13.26
N LEU A 245 0.27 4.66 12.72
CA LEU A 245 1.03 5.74 13.33
C LEU A 245 0.08 6.84 13.81
N ASP A 246 0.31 7.33 15.04
CA ASP A 246 -0.37 8.50 15.60
C ASP A 246 0.28 9.78 15.09
N ILE A 247 -0.34 10.40 14.09
CA ILE A 247 0.14 11.67 13.53
C ILE A 247 -0.64 12.87 14.08
N GLU A 248 -1.68 12.63 14.87
CA GLU A 248 -2.36 13.68 15.65
C GLU A 248 -1.41 14.22 16.72
N LYS A 249 -0.70 13.32 17.41
CA LYS A 249 0.36 13.70 18.37
C LYS A 249 1.70 14.03 17.70
N ASN A 250 1.92 13.57 16.47
CA ASN A 250 3.18 13.70 15.75
C ASN A 250 3.00 14.38 14.37
N PRO A 251 2.67 15.68 14.31
CA PRO A 251 2.34 16.40 13.06
C PRO A 251 3.53 16.52 12.08
N SER A 252 4.76 16.37 12.55
CA SER A 252 5.95 16.27 11.69
C SER A 252 5.88 15.05 10.77
N VAL A 253 5.32 13.93 11.24
CA VAL A 253 5.15 12.70 10.45
C VAL A 253 4.03 12.86 9.41
N MET A 254 2.96 13.61 9.73
CA MET A 254 1.97 14.02 8.72
C MET A 254 2.63 14.84 7.61
N THR A 255 3.49 15.80 8.00
CA THR A 255 4.23 16.64 7.05
C THR A 255 5.13 15.82 6.13
N TRP A 256 5.78 14.77 6.63
CA TRP A 256 6.53 13.83 5.81
C TRP A 256 5.67 13.18 4.73
N ALA A 257 4.55 12.56 5.11
CA ALA A 257 3.68 11.84 4.18
C ALA A 257 3.12 12.77 3.09
N VAL A 258 2.70 13.98 3.46
CA VAL A 258 2.17 14.98 2.52
C VAL A 258 3.26 15.45 1.54
N ASN A 259 4.49 15.67 2.02
CA ASN A 259 5.60 16.07 1.16
C ASN A 259 6.00 14.97 0.18
N LEU A 260 5.97 13.70 0.59
CA LEU A 260 6.19 12.56 -0.32
C LEU A 260 5.19 12.58 -1.47
N ILE A 261 3.89 12.71 -1.15
CA ILE A 261 2.81 12.73 -2.13
C ILE A 261 2.94 13.91 -3.08
N LYS A 262 3.18 15.13 -2.55
CA LYS A 262 3.33 16.33 -3.38
C LYS A 262 4.54 16.28 -4.31
N LYS A 263 5.64 15.67 -3.88
CA LYS A 263 6.90 15.65 -4.62
C LYS A 263 6.93 14.53 -5.68
N HIS A 264 6.31 13.39 -5.38
CA HIS A 264 6.48 12.16 -6.17
C HIS A 264 5.17 11.58 -6.74
N GLY A 265 4.00 12.14 -6.38
CA GLY A 265 2.66 11.69 -6.79
C GLY A 265 2.02 12.45 -7.94
#